data_AF-A0A950TBC9-F1
#
_entry.id   AF-A0A950TBC9-F1
#
_cell.length_a   1.000
_cell.length_b   1.000
_cell.length_c   1.000
_cell.angle_alpha   90.00
_cell.angle_beta   90.00
_cell.angle_gamma   90.00
#
_symmetry.space_group_name_H-M   'P 1'
#
loop_
_entity.id
_entity.type
_entity.pdbx_description
1 polymer ?
#
loop_
_entity_poly.entity_id
_entity_poly.type
_entity_poly.pdbx_seq_one_letter_code
_entity_poly.pdbx_strand_id
1 'polypeptide(L)'
;TVRALKRLANVQAVLGAGVLLCAALMFFFAPPIVFPNITYSNPPAAVPTNNAVNVQTKQIGDLSVTLQVLPGRVGYANTVVVTMTDSNGMPVTDAQVRLITNMQIMDMGTQVATVKGGNPTYVATFEKGQAFSMAGVWVINVRIQRPGHAPVQGSFQVSLSL
;
A
#
# COMPACT_ATOMS: atom_id res chain seq x y z
N THR A 1 -15.59 -69.15 8.83
CA THR A 1 -15.69 -67.86 8.12
C THR A 1 -16.43 -66.79 8.92
N VAL A 2 -17.59 -67.06 9.53
CA VAL A 2 -18.41 -66.06 10.27
C VAL A 2 -17.73 -65.42 11.51
N ARG A 3 -16.94 -66.17 12.30
CA ARG A 3 -16.25 -65.62 13.49
C ARG A 3 -15.16 -64.60 13.15
N ALA A 4 -14.52 -64.72 12.00
CA ALA A 4 -13.46 -63.80 11.56
C ALA A 4 -14.07 -62.45 11.14
N LEU A 5 -15.18 -62.47 10.37
CA LEU A 5 -15.91 -61.24 10.01
C LEU A 5 -16.40 -60.47 11.24
N LYS A 6 -16.93 -61.17 12.25
CA LYS A 6 -17.42 -60.53 13.49
C LYS A 6 -16.30 -59.86 14.29
N ARG A 7 -15.08 -60.41 14.27
CA ARG A 7 -13.90 -59.79 14.90
C ARG A 7 -13.42 -58.55 14.15
N LEU A 8 -13.37 -58.60 12.81
CA LEU A 8 -12.97 -57.44 11.99
C LEU A 8 -13.93 -56.26 12.14
N ALA A 9 -15.25 -56.51 12.17
CA ALA A 9 -16.25 -55.46 12.36
C ALA A 9 -16.11 -54.76 13.73
N ASN A 10 -15.87 -55.52 14.80
CA ASN A 10 -15.70 -54.96 16.14
C ASN A 10 -14.42 -54.13 16.26
N VAL A 11 -13.32 -54.54 15.61
CA VAL A 11 -12.05 -53.80 15.64
C VAL A 11 -12.19 -52.45 14.92
N GLN A 12 -12.90 -52.42 13.78
CA GLN A 12 -13.11 -51.19 13.02
C GLN A 12 -13.99 -50.18 13.77
N ALA A 13 -15.00 -50.67 14.50
CA ALA A 13 -15.84 -49.82 15.36
C ALA A 13 -15.04 -49.21 16.53
N VAL A 14 -14.15 -49.98 17.16
CA VAL A 14 -13.30 -49.48 18.26
C VAL A 14 -12.31 -48.42 17.78
N LEU A 15 -11.69 -48.62 16.61
CA LEU A 15 -10.79 -47.63 16.03
C LEU A 15 -11.51 -46.32 15.68
N GLY A 16 -12.71 -46.41 15.09
CA GLY A 16 -13.53 -45.24 14.79
C GLY A 16 -13.93 -44.46 16.05
N ALA A 17 -14.35 -45.17 17.11
CA ALA A 17 -14.67 -44.55 18.40
C ALA A 17 -13.45 -43.86 19.03
N GLY A 18 -12.26 -44.44 18.92
CA GLY A 18 -11.01 -43.85 19.41
C GLY A 18 -10.65 -42.53 18.73
N VAL A 19 -10.81 -42.44 17.40
CA VAL A 19 -10.54 -41.20 16.64
C VAL A 19 -11.55 -40.10 17.02
N LEU A 20 -12.84 -40.44 17.15
CA LEU A 20 -13.87 -39.48 17.57
C LEU A 20 -13.66 -38.96 19.00
N LEU A 21 -13.24 -39.84 19.92
CA LEU A 21 -12.91 -39.44 21.29
C LEU A 21 -11.71 -38.47 21.32
N CYS A 22 -10.69 -38.72 20.50
CA CYS A 22 -9.50 -37.88 20.41
C CYS A 22 -9.82 -36.48 19.84
N ALA A 23 -10.67 -36.41 18.80
CA ALA A 23 -11.13 -35.14 18.23
C ALA A 23 -11.98 -34.32 19.22
N ALA A 24 -12.81 -34.98 20.03
CA ALA A 24 -13.61 -34.30 21.04
C ALA A 24 -12.76 -33.67 22.15
N LEU A 25 -11.67 -34.34 22.56
CA LEU A 25 -10.75 -33.81 23.57
C LEU A 25 -9.98 -32.57 23.08
N MET A 26 -9.61 -32.49 21.80
CA MET A 26 -8.94 -31.30 21.26
C MET A 26 -9.83 -30.05 21.25
N PHE A 27 -11.15 -30.22 21.11
CA PHE A 27 -12.09 -29.09 21.12
C PHE A 27 -12.31 -28.50 22.52
N PHE A 28 -12.09 -29.27 23.59
CA PHE A 28 -12.36 -28.85 24.96
C PHE A 28 -11.17 -28.14 25.64
N PHE A 29 -9.95 -28.35 25.16
CA PHE A 29 -8.73 -27.74 25.71
C PHE A 29 -8.21 -26.51 24.94
N ALA A 30 -8.96 -26.01 23.96
CA ALA A 30 -8.63 -24.73 23.33
C ALA A 30 -8.95 -23.60 24.34
N PRO A 31 -7.94 -22.83 24.83
CA PRO A 31 -8.22 -21.69 25.68
C PRO A 31 -9.11 -20.70 24.92
N PRO A 32 -10.04 -20.01 25.61
CA PRO A 32 -10.84 -18.98 24.96
C PRO A 32 -9.91 -17.94 24.34
N ILE A 33 -10.17 -17.58 23.08
CA ILE A 33 -9.43 -16.52 22.41
C ILE A 33 -9.78 -15.21 23.12
N VAL A 34 -8.95 -14.81 24.06
CA VAL A 34 -9.05 -13.50 24.72
C VAL A 34 -8.44 -12.48 23.76
N PHE A 35 -9.29 -11.83 22.96
CA PHE A 35 -8.86 -10.68 22.18
C PHE A 35 -8.61 -9.51 23.13
N PRO A 36 -7.42 -8.90 23.13
CA PRO A 36 -7.20 -7.68 23.90
C PRO A 36 -8.13 -6.57 23.37
N ASN A 37 -8.74 -5.81 24.28
CA ASN A 37 -9.44 -4.57 23.92
C ASN A 37 -8.41 -3.53 23.49
N ILE A 38 -7.99 -3.61 22.23
CA ILE A 38 -7.23 -2.54 21.59
C ILE A 38 -8.29 -1.58 21.05
N THR A 39 -8.25 -0.33 21.51
CA THR A 39 -9.03 0.75 20.91
C THR A 39 -8.46 1.01 19.52
N TYR A 40 -8.91 0.25 18.54
CA TYR A 40 -8.72 0.59 17.14
C TYR A 40 -9.54 1.86 16.91
N SER A 41 -8.89 2.99 16.62
CA SER A 41 -9.63 4.04 15.93
C SER A 41 -10.07 3.40 14.62
N ASN A 42 -11.37 3.17 14.49
CA ASN A 42 -11.96 2.51 13.35
C ASN A 42 -12.14 3.56 12.26
N PRO A 43 -11.25 3.68 11.25
CA PRO A 43 -11.63 4.41 10.06
C PRO A 43 -12.87 3.73 9.46
N PRO A 44 -13.79 4.48 8.84
CA PRO A 44 -15.03 3.93 8.31
C PRO A 44 -14.78 2.71 7.43
N ALA A 45 -15.70 1.75 7.47
CA ALA A 45 -15.67 0.51 6.71
C ALA A 45 -15.13 0.73 5.28
N ALA A 46 -14.16 -0.10 4.89
CA ALA A 46 -13.60 -0.08 3.55
C ALA A 46 -14.71 -0.28 2.51
N VAL A 47 -15.12 0.82 1.89
CA VAL A 47 -15.65 0.85 0.53
C VAL A 47 -14.70 0.01 -0.33
N PRO A 48 -15.17 -0.85 -1.25
CA PRO A 48 -14.29 -1.73 -2.02
C PRO A 48 -13.16 -0.92 -2.65
N THR A 49 -11.93 -1.09 -2.15
CA THR A 49 -10.75 -0.38 -2.63
C THR A 49 -10.28 -1.03 -3.92
N ASN A 50 -11.01 -0.79 -4.99
CA ASN A 50 -10.53 -1.04 -6.35
C ASN A 50 -9.73 0.17 -6.85
N ASN A 51 -8.65 0.49 -6.14
CA ASN A 51 -7.55 1.35 -6.58
C ASN A 51 -6.39 1.05 -5.63
N ALA A 52 -5.33 0.40 -6.11
CA ALA A 52 -4.07 0.39 -5.40
C ALA A 52 -3.56 1.84 -5.36
N VAL A 53 -3.96 2.60 -4.35
CA VAL A 53 -3.54 3.98 -4.19
C VAL A 53 -2.05 3.93 -3.89
N ASN A 54 -1.22 4.32 -4.86
CA ASN A 54 0.24 4.43 -4.69
C ASN A 54 0.55 5.63 -3.79
N VAL A 55 0.20 5.54 -2.50
CA VAL A 55 0.51 6.57 -1.48
C VAL A 55 1.77 6.18 -0.72
N GLN A 56 2.70 7.10 -0.62
CA GLN A 56 3.94 6.94 0.13
C GLN A 56 4.24 8.21 0.89
N THR A 57 4.59 8.09 2.17
CA THR A 57 5.09 9.21 2.99
C THR A 57 6.56 8.98 3.29
N LYS A 58 7.40 9.99 3.09
CA LYS A 58 8.83 9.96 3.39
C LYS A 58 9.29 11.27 4.00
N GLN A 59 10.31 11.20 4.86
CA GLN A 59 11.04 12.37 5.31
C GLN A 59 12.04 12.79 4.24
N ILE A 60 12.01 14.07 3.84
CA ILE A 60 12.91 14.68 2.86
C ILE A 60 13.45 15.97 3.48
N GLY A 61 14.66 15.91 4.04
CA GLY A 61 15.19 17.01 4.85
C GLY A 61 14.36 17.19 6.12
N ASP A 62 13.86 18.40 6.34
CA ASP A 62 12.98 18.79 7.44
C ASP A 62 11.48 18.64 7.13
N LEU A 63 11.14 18.04 5.97
CA LEU A 63 9.76 17.90 5.50
C LEU A 63 9.27 16.46 5.57
N SER A 64 8.04 16.28 6.05
CA SER A 64 7.27 15.05 5.84
C SER A 64 6.50 15.18 4.54
N VAL A 65 6.86 14.40 3.51
CA VAL A 65 6.32 14.50 2.16
C VAL A 65 5.51 13.26 1.82
N THR A 66 4.24 13.46 1.51
CA THR A 66 3.32 12.43 1.04
C THR A 66 3.10 12.57 -0.46
N LEU A 67 3.44 11.53 -1.22
CA LEU A 67 3.20 11.43 -2.64
C LEU A 67 2.14 10.37 -2.93
N GLN A 68 1.18 10.71 -3.78
CA GLN A 68 0.11 9.82 -4.23
C GLN A 68 0.02 9.86 -5.75
N VAL A 69 -0.17 8.71 -6.39
CA VAL A 69 -0.45 8.61 -7.83
C VAL A 69 -1.81 7.99 -8.07
N LEU A 70 -2.64 8.69 -8.87
CA LEU A 70 -4.02 8.31 -9.20
C LEU A 70 -4.22 8.34 -10.72
N PRO A 71 -4.83 7.32 -11.35
CA PRO A 71 -5.21 6.05 -10.77
C PRO A 71 -4.02 5.09 -10.55
N GLY A 72 -2.82 5.44 -11.02
CA GLY A 72 -1.67 4.53 -10.99
C GLY A 72 -1.77 3.43 -12.05
N ARG A 73 -2.34 3.74 -13.21
CA ARG A 73 -2.62 2.78 -14.28
C ARG A 73 -2.08 3.25 -15.62
N VAL A 74 -1.57 2.31 -16.40
CA VAL A 74 -1.08 2.53 -17.76
C VAL A 74 -2.26 2.78 -18.69
N GLY A 75 -2.07 3.62 -19.70
CA GLY A 75 -3.09 3.90 -20.70
C GLY A 75 -4.16 4.91 -20.25
N TYR A 76 -4.00 5.50 -19.07
CA TYR A 76 -4.79 6.61 -18.54
C TYR A 76 -3.89 7.82 -18.27
N ALA A 77 -4.50 9.00 -18.12
CA ALA A 77 -3.84 10.12 -17.48
C ALA A 77 -3.60 9.79 -15.99
N ASN A 78 -2.41 10.10 -15.48
CA ASN A 78 -2.05 9.86 -14.09
C ASN A 78 -1.72 11.18 -13.40
N THR A 79 -2.40 11.44 -12.30
CA THR A 79 -2.20 12.60 -11.45
C THR A 79 -1.31 12.24 -10.27
N VAL A 80 -0.21 12.97 -10.12
CA VAL A 80 0.66 12.93 -8.96
C VAL A 80 0.24 14.05 -8.02
N VAL A 81 -0.18 13.70 -6.82
CA VAL A 81 -0.55 14.61 -5.73
C VAL A 81 0.55 14.56 -4.69
N VAL A 82 1.10 15.72 -4.35
CA VAL A 82 2.11 15.86 -3.29
C VAL A 82 1.55 16.78 -2.21
N THR A 83 1.60 16.33 -0.96
CA THR A 83 1.35 17.15 0.22
C THR A 83 2.56 17.08 1.13
N MET A 84 2.81 18.12 1.93
CA MET A 84 3.94 18.11 2.85
C MET A 84 3.70 18.96 4.08
N THR A 85 4.29 18.56 5.19
CA THR A 85 4.34 19.33 6.43
C THR A 85 5.78 19.61 6.84
N ASP A 86 6.00 20.71 7.53
CA ASP A 86 7.28 21.03 8.16
C ASP A 86 7.51 20.22 9.45
N SER A 87 8.63 20.48 10.12
CA SER A 87 9.01 19.85 11.39
C SER A 87 8.09 20.17 12.56
N ASN A 88 7.29 21.25 12.46
CA ASN A 88 6.27 21.62 13.45
C ASN A 88 4.91 20.98 13.12
N GLY A 89 4.81 20.20 12.03
CA GLY A 89 3.56 19.61 11.54
C GLY A 89 2.67 20.60 10.79
N MET A 90 3.16 21.80 10.46
CA MET A 90 2.39 22.79 9.70
C MET A 90 2.44 22.47 8.20
N PRO A 91 1.32 22.57 7.47
CA PRO A 91 1.30 22.38 6.02
C PRO A 91 2.18 23.43 5.32
N VAL A 92 3.02 22.98 4.38
CA VAL A 92 3.80 23.88 3.53
C VAL A 92 2.94 24.30 2.33
N THR A 93 2.70 25.60 2.19
CA THR A 93 1.83 26.15 1.14
C THR A 93 2.60 26.93 0.08
N ASP A 94 3.76 27.49 0.43
CA ASP A 94 4.61 28.29 -0.45
C ASP A 94 5.89 27.54 -0.83
N ALA A 95 5.74 26.63 -1.79
CA ALA A 95 6.85 25.87 -2.35
C ALA A 95 6.71 25.76 -3.87
N GLN A 96 7.82 25.48 -4.52
CA GLN A 96 7.87 24.98 -5.88
C GLN A 96 8.26 23.50 -5.84
N VAL A 97 7.41 22.65 -6.39
CA VAL A 97 7.61 21.21 -6.48
C VAL A 97 7.88 20.84 -7.93
N ARG A 98 9.07 20.31 -8.19
CA ARG A 98 9.46 19.80 -9.50
C ARG A 98 9.53 18.27 -9.45
N LEU A 99 8.68 17.63 -10.24
CA LEU A 99 8.56 16.19 -10.38
C LEU A 99 9.30 15.75 -11.64
N ILE A 100 10.10 14.70 -11.52
CA ILE A 100 10.89 14.13 -12.62
C ILE A 100 10.65 12.62 -12.60
N THR A 101 10.00 12.09 -13.63
CA THR A 101 9.60 10.69 -13.68
C THR A 101 10.41 9.92 -14.71
N ASN A 102 10.90 8.73 -14.34
CA ASN A 102 11.43 7.74 -15.27
C ASN A 102 11.15 6.33 -14.76
N MET A 103 11.17 5.33 -15.64
CA MET A 103 10.97 3.94 -15.25
C MET A 103 12.26 3.38 -14.63
N GLN A 104 12.12 2.52 -13.61
CA GLN A 104 13.28 2.03 -12.84
C GLN A 104 14.16 1.07 -13.64
N ILE A 105 13.53 0.19 -14.41
CA ILE A 105 14.19 -0.94 -15.08
C ILE A 105 14.69 -0.61 -16.50
N MET A 106 14.14 0.43 -17.12
CA MET A 106 14.41 0.81 -18.50
C MET A 106 14.21 2.32 -18.65
N ASP A 107 15.05 3.00 -19.41
CA ASP A 107 14.83 4.42 -19.71
C ASP A 107 13.68 4.59 -20.71
N MET A 108 12.56 5.12 -20.24
CA MET A 108 11.37 5.40 -21.05
C MET A 108 11.25 6.87 -21.44
N GLY A 109 12.32 7.64 -21.20
CA GLY A 109 12.33 9.08 -21.31
C GLY A 109 11.93 9.74 -20.00
N THR A 110 12.56 10.88 -19.73
CA THR A 110 12.31 11.67 -18.53
C THR A 110 11.21 12.68 -18.78
N GLN A 111 10.16 12.64 -17.97
CA GLN A 111 9.12 13.66 -17.97
C GLN A 111 9.24 14.57 -16.76
N VAL A 112 8.93 15.84 -16.96
CA VAL A 112 9.05 16.87 -15.91
C VAL A 112 7.74 17.61 -15.77
N ALA A 113 7.28 17.77 -14.55
CA ALA A 113 6.20 18.69 -14.18
C ALA A 113 6.68 19.62 -13.07
N THR A 114 6.32 20.90 -13.13
CA THR A 114 6.62 21.87 -12.07
C THR A 114 5.33 22.51 -11.59
N VAL A 115 5.07 22.40 -10.30
CA VAL A 115 3.90 22.98 -9.62
C VAL A 115 4.41 24.05 -8.67
N LYS A 116 3.80 25.23 -8.67
CA LYS A 116 4.11 26.32 -7.74
C LYS A 116 2.98 26.49 -6.73
N GLY A 117 3.34 26.98 -5.56
CA GLY A 117 2.48 27.07 -4.37
C GLY A 117 1.33 28.07 -4.43
N GLY A 118 0.64 28.15 -3.30
CA GLY A 118 -0.64 28.81 -3.07
C GLY A 118 -1.65 27.94 -2.30
N ASN A 119 -1.38 26.63 -2.19
CA ASN A 119 -2.18 25.62 -1.50
C ASN A 119 -1.22 24.56 -0.88
N PRO A 120 -1.57 23.90 0.24
CA PRO A 120 -0.78 22.79 0.80
C PRO A 120 -0.73 21.52 -0.07
N THR A 121 -1.44 21.50 -1.19
CA THR A 121 -1.52 20.38 -2.13
C THR A 121 -0.97 20.77 -3.49
N TYR A 122 0.05 20.05 -3.95
CA TYR A 122 0.73 20.25 -5.23
C TYR A 122 0.32 19.13 -6.19
N VAL A 123 -0.38 19.48 -7.27
CA VAL A 123 -0.99 18.51 -8.19
C VAL A 123 -0.40 18.66 -9.58
N ALA A 124 0.07 17.55 -10.15
CA ALA A 124 0.54 17.48 -11.52
C ALA A 124 -0.12 16.30 -12.24
N THR A 125 -0.78 16.57 -13.37
CA THR A 125 -1.34 15.53 -14.23
C THR A 125 -0.40 15.28 -15.39
N PHE A 126 -0.06 14.01 -15.61
CA PHE A 126 0.62 13.53 -16.81
C PHE A 126 -0.42 12.88 -17.71
N GLU A 127 -0.55 13.41 -18.93
CA GLU A 127 -1.51 12.89 -19.90
C GLU A 127 -1.16 11.47 -20.33
N LYS A 128 -2.14 10.75 -20.89
CA LYS A 128 -1.95 9.39 -21.38
C LYS A 128 -0.74 9.33 -22.33
N GLY A 129 0.23 8.47 -21.99
CA GLY A 129 1.42 8.23 -22.80
C GLY A 129 2.51 9.31 -22.68
N GLN A 130 2.29 10.38 -21.91
CA GLN A 130 3.32 11.37 -21.62
C GLN A 130 4.35 10.78 -20.67
N ALA A 131 3.91 10.41 -19.46
CA ALA A 131 4.67 9.60 -18.50
C ALA A 131 3.93 8.27 -18.30
N PHE A 132 4.51 7.35 -17.51
CA PHE A 132 3.77 6.19 -17.01
C PHE A 132 3.24 5.27 -18.13
N SER A 133 4.01 5.14 -19.22
CA SER A 133 3.60 4.49 -20.47
C SER A 133 3.64 2.96 -20.43
N MET A 134 4.24 2.36 -19.39
CA MET A 134 4.35 0.91 -19.21
C MET A 134 4.10 0.51 -17.77
N ALA A 135 3.62 -0.72 -17.59
CA ALA A 135 3.37 -1.28 -16.26
C ALA A 135 4.71 -1.60 -15.59
N GLY A 136 4.74 -1.52 -14.26
CA GLY A 136 5.95 -1.76 -13.48
C GLY A 136 6.33 -0.57 -12.60
N VAL A 137 7.57 -0.58 -12.11
CA VAL A 137 8.03 0.39 -11.12
C VAL A 137 8.60 1.63 -11.81
N TRP A 138 8.05 2.78 -11.43
CA TRP A 138 8.49 4.10 -11.85
C TRP A 138 9.09 4.86 -10.68
N VAL A 139 10.19 5.55 -10.95
CA VAL A 139 10.85 6.45 -10.00
C VAL A 139 10.35 7.87 -10.26
N ILE A 140 9.86 8.52 -9.21
CA ILE A 140 9.50 9.93 -9.20
C ILE A 140 10.49 10.66 -8.30
N ASN A 141 11.39 11.43 -8.89
CA ASN A 141 12.26 12.34 -8.15
C ASN A 141 11.49 13.64 -7.91
N VAL A 142 11.41 14.03 -6.65
CA VAL A 142 10.72 15.22 -6.17
C VAL A 142 11.78 16.19 -5.68
N ARG A 143 11.84 17.37 -6.27
CA ARG A 143 12.66 18.49 -5.80
C ARG A 143 11.76 19.60 -5.30
N ILE A 144 12.00 20.04 -4.07
CA ILE A 144 11.18 21.02 -3.36
C ILE A 144 12.05 22.24 -3.08
N GLN A 145 11.58 23.41 -3.52
CA GLN A 145 12.19 24.70 -3.24
C GLN A 145 11.20 25.55 -2.46
N ARG A 146 11.57 26.02 -1.26
CA ARG A 146 10.80 26.99 -0.47
C ARG A 146 11.56 28.33 -0.42
N PRO A 147 10.89 29.48 -0.31
CA PRO A 147 11.57 30.76 -0.08
C PRO A 147 12.33 30.75 1.24
N GLY A 148 13.58 31.24 1.25
CA GLY A 148 14.40 31.31 2.47
C GLY A 148 14.98 29.99 2.98
N HIS A 149 14.69 28.86 2.32
CA HIS A 149 15.25 27.54 2.67
C HIS A 149 16.09 26.96 1.53
N ALA A 150 17.06 26.11 1.89
CA ALA A 150 17.79 25.32 0.92
C ALA A 150 16.83 24.33 0.21
N PRO A 151 16.98 24.10 -1.11
CA PRO A 151 16.21 23.08 -1.80
C PRO A 151 16.49 21.68 -1.24
N VAL A 152 15.45 20.88 -1.13
CA VAL A 152 15.53 19.47 -0.72
C VAL A 152 15.01 18.56 -1.83
N GLN A 153 15.47 17.30 -1.85
CA GLN A 153 15.10 16.34 -2.87
C GLN A 153 14.98 14.92 -2.32
N GLY A 154 14.05 14.15 -2.88
CA GLY A 154 13.88 12.73 -2.55
C GLY A 154 13.23 11.97 -3.71
N SER A 155 13.18 10.65 -3.58
CA SER A 155 12.64 9.78 -4.62
C SER A 155 11.56 8.85 -4.08
N PHE A 156 10.55 8.61 -4.90
CA PHE A 156 9.44 7.70 -4.64
C PHE A 156 9.41 6.63 -5.72
N GLN A 157 9.05 5.41 -5.33
CA GLN A 157 8.88 4.29 -6.27
C GLN A 157 7.42 3.92 -6.29
N VAL A 158 6.78 4.02 -7.44
CA VAL A 158 5.35 3.73 -7.60
C VAL A 158 5.18 2.59 -8.59
N SER A 159 4.26 1.68 -8.31
CA SER A 159 3.99 0.53 -9.18
C SER A 159 2.73 0.77 -9.98
N LEU A 160 2.86 0.76 -11.31
CA LEU A 160 1.75 0.96 -12.21
C LEU A 160 1.23 -0.36 -12.74
N SER A 161 -0.09 -0.52 -12.74
CA SER A 161 -0.79 -1.67 -13.31
C SER A 161 -1.43 -1.32 -14.66
N LEU A 162 -1.96 -2.34 -15.35
CA LEU A 162 -2.83 -2.15 -16.50
C LEU A 162 -4.22 -1.63 -16.10
#